data_AF-A0A915Q104-F1
#
_entry.id   AF-A0A915Q104-F1
#
_cell.length_a   1.000
_cell.length_b   1.000
_cell.length_c   1.000
_cell.angle_alpha   90.00
_cell.angle_beta   90.00
_cell.angle_gamma   90.00
#
_symmetry.space_group_name_H-M   'P 1'
#
loop_
_entity.id
_entity.type
_entity.pdbx_description
1 polymer ?
#
loop_
_entity_poly.entity_id
_entity_poly.type
_entity_poly.pdbx_seq_one_letter_code
_entity_poly.pdbx_strand_id
1 'polypeptide(L)'
;MDIPVHASLNFNNSPQDSSYYEYLSACRGKNSNILHTNSGKECRNGNQVALGRFRNAVNETGWGILEVETFDGNDEITQAFAAGLLEGKFISAINYA
;
A
#
# COMPACT_ATOMS: atom_id res chain seq x y z
N MET A 1 27.27 -17.81 -6.33
CA MET A 1 26.99 -17.26 -7.68
C MET A 1 25.89 -16.27 -7.44
N ASP A 2 26.28 -15.07 -7.01
CA ASP A 2 25.38 -14.02 -6.58
C ASP A 2 25.45 -12.90 -7.61
N ILE A 3 24.30 -12.51 -8.14
CA ILE A 3 24.20 -11.39 -9.07
C ILE A 3 24.06 -10.14 -8.19
N PRO A 4 24.99 -9.17 -8.24
CA PRO A 4 24.82 -7.93 -7.49
C PRO A 4 23.89 -7.03 -8.30
N VAL A 5 22.67 -6.78 -7.82
CA VAL A 5 21.82 -5.73 -8.37
C VAL A 5 21.97 -4.49 -7.50
N HIS A 6 22.96 -3.67 -7.83
CA HIS A 6 23.05 -2.30 -7.33
C HIS A 6 22.10 -1.41 -8.17
N ALA A 7 20.82 -1.40 -7.83
CA ALA A 7 19.89 -0.42 -8.36
C ALA A 7 19.95 0.83 -7.46
N SER A 8 20.62 1.88 -7.92
CA SER A 8 20.56 3.19 -7.27
C SER A 8 19.39 3.98 -7.86
N LEU A 9 18.30 4.13 -7.11
CA LEU A 9 17.17 4.97 -7.51
C LEU A 9 17.48 6.43 -7.18
N ASN A 10 17.84 7.21 -8.20
CA ASN A 10 17.93 8.67 -8.12
C ASN A 10 16.51 9.26 -8.19
N PHE A 11 15.96 9.65 -7.04
CA PHE A 11 14.71 10.41 -6.98
C PHE A 11 14.96 11.88 -7.26
N ASN A 12 15.19 12.22 -8.53
CA ASN A 12 15.01 13.60 -8.98
C ASN A 12 13.51 13.88 -9.02
N ASN A 13 13.06 14.80 -8.17
CA ASN A 13 11.68 15.26 -8.04
C ASN A 13 11.03 15.51 -9.40
N SER A 14 10.26 14.54 -9.91
CA SER A 14 9.23 14.81 -10.91
C SER A 14 8.04 15.46 -10.20
N PRO A 15 7.20 16.23 -10.90
CA PRO A 15 5.95 16.70 -10.34
C PRO A 15 5.19 15.46 -9.86
N GLN A 16 4.81 15.44 -8.58
CA GLN A 16 3.96 14.38 -8.03
C GLN A 16 2.65 14.40 -8.80
N ASP A 17 2.52 13.48 -9.75
CA ASP A 17 1.23 13.17 -10.34
C ASP A 17 0.40 12.45 -9.29
N SER A 18 -0.39 13.22 -8.54
CA SER A 18 -1.30 12.72 -7.52
C SER A 18 -2.42 11.85 -8.10
N SER A 19 -2.48 11.65 -9.42
CA SER A 19 -3.51 10.85 -10.10
C SER A 19 -3.06 9.44 -10.51
N TYR A 20 -1.77 9.12 -10.40
CA TYR A 20 -1.22 7.89 -10.96
C TYR A 20 -1.39 6.64 -10.08
N TYR A 21 -1.46 6.82 -8.75
CA TYR A 21 -1.70 5.75 -7.77
C TYR A 21 -2.79 6.16 -6.78
N GLU A 22 -3.68 5.23 -6.49
CA GLU A 22 -4.56 5.32 -5.31
C GLU A 22 -3.84 4.76 -4.10
N TYR A 23 -3.96 5.43 -2.95
CA TYR A 23 -3.30 5.05 -1.69
C TYR A 23 -4.30 4.80 -0.58
N LEU A 24 -4.11 3.70 0.15
CA LEU A 24 -4.84 3.36 1.36
C LEU A 24 -3.85 2.91 2.43
N SER A 25 -4.04 3.42 3.65
CA SER A 25 -3.27 3.00 4.82
C SER A 25 -4.15 2.16 5.76
N ALA A 26 -3.59 1.10 6.34
CA ALA A 26 -4.23 0.31 7.39
C ALA A 26 -3.69 0.78 8.74
N CYS A 27 -4.60 1.25 9.60
CA CYS A 27 -4.28 1.93 10.84
C CYS A 27 -4.85 1.19 12.04
N ARG A 28 -4.07 1.07 13.10
CA ARG A 28 -4.49 0.49 14.38
C ARG A 28 -5.31 1.49 15.19
N GLY A 29 -6.50 1.12 15.65
CA GLY A 29 -7.23 1.93 16.62
C GLY A 29 -6.44 2.12 17.92
N LYS A 30 -6.52 3.31 18.54
CA LYS A 30 -5.83 3.57 19.83
C LYS A 30 -6.30 2.55 20.89
N ASN A 31 -5.35 1.84 21.49
CA ASN A 31 -5.60 0.81 22.50
C ASN A 31 -6.61 -0.27 22.05
N SER A 32 -6.66 -0.57 20.75
CA SER A 32 -7.61 -1.50 20.16
C SER A 32 -6.90 -2.46 19.21
N ASN A 33 -7.44 -3.67 19.08
CA ASN A 33 -7.01 -4.65 18.07
C ASN A 33 -7.77 -4.48 16.75
N ILE A 34 -8.60 -3.44 16.63
CA ILE A 34 -9.34 -3.14 15.41
C ILE A 34 -8.44 -2.38 14.44
N LEU A 35 -8.31 -2.91 13.23
CA LEU A 35 -7.74 -2.19 12.10
C LEU A 35 -8.84 -1.50 11.30
N HIS A 36 -8.54 -0.29 10.83
CA HIS A 36 -9.38 0.46 9.90
C HIS A 36 -8.52 0.96 8.75
N THR A 37 -9.17 1.29 7.63
CA THR A 37 -8.47 1.88 6.47
C THR A 37 -8.69 3.38 6.43
N ASN A 38 -7.67 4.13 6.01
CA ASN A 38 -7.74 5.56 5.76
C ASN A 38 -7.21 5.87 4.37
N SER A 39 -7.87 6.77 3.65
CA SER A 39 -7.38 7.27 2.37
C SER A 39 -6.10 8.07 2.56
N GLY A 40 -5.11 7.83 1.70
CA GLY A 40 -3.80 8.46 1.76
C GLY A 40 -2.72 7.57 2.37
N LYS A 41 -1.52 8.14 2.48
CA LYS A 41 -0.28 7.40 2.75
C LYS A 41 -0.01 7.15 4.23
N GLU A 42 -0.62 7.94 5.11
CA GLU A 42 -0.24 8.00 6.52
C GLU A 42 -1.43 7.84 7.46
N CYS A 43 -1.20 7.07 8.52
CA CYS A 43 -2.08 7.03 9.68
C CYS A 43 -1.72 8.11 10.70
N ARG A 44 -2.71 8.64 11.44
CA ARG A 44 -2.47 9.65 12.49
C ARG A 44 -1.80 9.03 13.71
N ASN A 45 -0.72 9.65 14.21
CA ASN A 45 0.01 9.26 15.43
C ASN A 45 0.83 7.97 15.30
N GLY A 46 1.36 7.65 14.11
CA GLY A 46 2.31 6.55 13.93
C GLY A 46 1.73 5.15 14.19
N ASN A 47 0.41 5.00 14.15
CA ASN A 47 -0.31 3.73 14.34
C ASN A 47 -0.50 2.96 13.01
N GLN A 48 0.43 3.14 12.08
CA GLN A 48 0.38 2.54 10.75
C GLN A 48 0.86 1.10 10.80
N VAL A 49 0.07 0.18 10.22
CA VAL A 49 0.38 -1.25 10.18
C VAL A 49 0.77 -1.66 8.77
N ALA A 50 0.09 -1.12 7.76
CA ALA A 50 0.40 -1.35 6.36
C ALA A 50 0.03 -0.14 5.49
N LEU A 51 0.68 -0.01 4.33
CA LEU A 51 0.39 0.93 3.27
C LEU A 51 0.19 0.13 1.98
N GLY A 52 -0.86 0.43 1.25
CA GLY A 52 -1.07 -0.12 -0.06
C GLY A 52 -1.19 0.99 -1.09
N ARG A 53 -0.71 0.70 -2.30
CA ARG A 53 -0.95 1.53 -3.47
C ARG A 53 -1.41 0.67 -4.63
N PHE A 54 -2.40 1.17 -5.36
CA PHE A 54 -2.93 0.50 -6.53
C PHE A 54 -2.90 1.42 -7.74
N ARG A 55 -2.54 0.85 -8.88
CA ARG A 55 -2.67 1.49 -10.19
C ARG A 55 -3.38 0.56 -11.15
N ASN A 56 -4.47 1.05 -11.71
CA ASN A 56 -5.14 0.41 -12.84
C ASN A 56 -4.44 0.80 -14.14
N ALA A 57 -3.50 -0.03 -14.60
CA ALA A 57 -2.81 0.14 -15.88
C ALA A 57 -3.30 -0.87 -16.93
N VAL A 58 -4.52 -1.41 -16.78
CA VAL A 58 -5.03 -2.49 -17.64
C VAL A 58 -5.15 -2.01 -19.09
N ASN A 59 -5.64 -0.78 -19.32
CA ASN A 59 -5.77 -0.24 -20.67
C ASN A 59 -4.42 0.06 -21.35
N GLU A 60 -3.37 0.31 -20.56
CA GLU A 60 -2.03 0.68 -21.06
C GLU A 60 -1.11 -0.53 -21.24
N THR A 61 -1.21 -1.51 -20.33
CA THR A 61 -0.24 -2.61 -20.20
C THR A 61 -0.89 -3.99 -20.12
N GLY A 62 -2.20 -4.07 -19.89
CA GLY A 62 -2.91 -5.30 -19.55
C GLY A 62 -2.85 -5.69 -18.06
N TRP A 63 -2.17 -4.92 -17.21
CA TRP A 63 -1.95 -5.25 -15.80
C TRP A 63 -2.57 -4.25 -14.82
N GLY A 64 -3.07 -4.76 -13.70
CA GLY A 64 -3.25 -3.98 -12.47
C GLY A 64 -2.02 -4.16 -11.58
N ILE A 65 -1.47 -3.06 -11.06
CA ILE A 65 -0.28 -3.09 -10.19
C ILE A 65 -0.73 -2.78 -8.77
N LEU A 66 -0.62 -3.77 -7.89
CA LEU A 66 -0.85 -3.63 -6.46
C LEU A 66 0.48 -3.82 -5.73
N GLU A 67 0.81 -2.87 -4.85
CA GLU A 67 1.95 -2.95 -3.96
C GLU A 67 1.47 -2.72 -2.53
N VAL A 68 1.87 -3.61 -1.61
CA VAL A 68 1.51 -3.54 -0.20
C VAL A 68 2.79 -3.68 0.63
N GLU A 69 2.98 -2.73 1.54
CA GLU A 69 4.12 -2.65 2.44
C GLU A 69 3.59 -2.74 3.88
N THR A 70 4.21 -3.58 4.72
CA THR A 70 3.90 -3.66 6.15
C THR A 70 5.00 -2.99 6.96
N PHE A 71 4.62 -2.44 8.11
CA PHE A 71 5.54 -1.73 9.00
C PHE A 71 5.80 -2.55 10.26
N ASP A 72 6.97 -2.33 10.84
CA ASP A 72 7.37 -2.94 12.11
C ASP A 72 6.51 -2.43 13.28
N GLY A 73 6.77 -2.94 14.49
CA GLY A 73 6.00 -2.59 15.69
C GLY A 73 4.66 -3.32 15.85
N ASN A 74 4.33 -4.23 14.93
CA ASN A 74 3.15 -5.11 14.99
C ASN A 74 3.58 -6.57 14.80
N ASP A 75 2.85 -7.52 15.39
CA ASP A 75 3.07 -8.96 15.19
C ASP A 75 2.78 -9.38 13.74
N GLU A 76 3.38 -10.50 13.33
CA GLU A 76 3.32 -11.03 11.97
C GLU A 76 1.89 -11.34 11.51
N ILE A 77 1.02 -11.77 12.43
CA ILE A 77 -0.38 -12.08 12.11
C ILE A 77 -1.14 -10.79 11.81
N THR A 78 -0.93 -9.76 12.62
CA THR A 78 -1.53 -8.44 12.37
C THR A 78 -1.03 -7.84 11.05
N GLN A 79 0.25 -7.95 10.73
CA GLN A 79 0.81 -7.48 9.46
C GLN A 79 0.19 -8.21 8.26
N ALA A 80 0.13 -9.54 8.30
CA ALA A 80 -0.45 -10.35 7.24
C ALA A 80 -1.94 -10.04 7.04
N PHE A 81 -2.70 -9.88 8.13
CA PHE A 81 -4.11 -9.48 8.07
C PHE A 81 -4.27 -8.07 7.48
N ALA A 82 -3.44 -7.11 7.89
CA ALA A 82 -3.47 -5.75 7.35
C ALA A 82 -3.19 -5.70 5.84
N ALA A 83 -2.26 -6.53 5.37
CA ALA A 83 -1.95 -6.63 3.95
C ALA A 83 -3.15 -7.14 3.14
N GLY A 84 -3.77 -8.24 3.59
CA GLY A 84 -4.97 -8.79 2.95
C GLY A 84 -6.18 -7.85 3.03
N LEU A 85 -6.33 -7.09 4.12
CA LEU A 85 -7.36 -6.07 4.25
C LEU A 85 -7.23 -4.99 3.17
N LEU A 86 -6.01 -4.50 2.92
CA LEU A 86 -5.75 -3.49 1.90
C LEU A 86 -5.97 -4.03 0.50
N GLU A 87 -5.48 -5.23 0.19
CA GLU A 87 -5.74 -5.91 -1.07
C GLU A 87 -7.25 -6.03 -1.35
N GLY A 88 -8.00 -6.57 -0.38
CA GLY A 88 -9.45 -6.72 -0.52
C GLY A 88 -10.16 -5.38 -0.72
N LYS A 89 -9.70 -4.30 -0.08
CA LYS A 89 -10.27 -2.96 -0.25
C LYS A 89 -10.03 -2.39 -1.65
N PHE A 90 -8.80 -2.48 -2.18
CA PHE A 90 -8.53 -2.02 -3.54
C PHE A 90 -9.34 -2.80 -4.58
N ILE A 91 -9.35 -4.13 -4.52
CA ILE A 91 -10.03 -4.96 -5.54
C ILE A 91 -11.55 -4.77 -5.48
N SER A 92 -12.12 -4.63 -4.29
CA SER A 92 -13.56 -4.35 -4.14
C SER A 92 -14.00 -3.02 -4.75
N ALA A 93 -13.08 -2.05 -4.88
CA ALA A 93 -13.32 -0.76 -5.49
C ALA A 93 -13.10 -0.74 -7.01
N ILE A 94 -12.49 -1.79 -7.58
CA ILE A 94 -12.34 -1.94 -9.02
C ILE A 94 -13.70 -2.37 -9.58
N ASN A 95 -14.46 -1.41 -10.10
CA ASN A 95 -15.61 -1.72 -10.95
C ASN A 95 -15.07 -2.33 -12.25
N TYR A 96 -15.19 -3.64 -12.42
CA TYR A 96 -15.11 -4.26 -13.73
C TYR A 96 -16.36 -3.83 -14.52
N ALA A 97 -16.19 -2.85 -15.39
CA ALA A 97 -17.16 -2.47 -16.42
C ALA A 97 -17.04 -3.42 -17.62
#